data_AF-A0A6P1MPA2-F1
#
_entry.id   AF-A0A6P1MPA2-F1
#
_cell.length_a   1.000
_cell.length_b   1.000
_cell.length_c   1.000
_cell.angle_alpha   90.00
_cell.angle_beta   90.00
_cell.angle_gamma   90.00
#
_symmetry.space_group_name_H-M   'P 1'
#
loop_
_entity.id
_entity.type
_entity.pdbx_description
1 polymer ?
#
loop_
_entity_poly.entity_id
_entity_poly.type
_entity_poly.pdbx_seq_one_letter_code
_entity_poly.pdbx_strand_id
1 'polypeptide(L)' 'MEVYPAGKIYEEAAFIAYYLHWEHDKIMEMTHKDRIRWCKEVSKINSKLNDEPDNVFAKF' A
#
# COMPACT_ATOMS: atom_id res chain seq x y z
N MET A 1 -20.77 -1.03 10.08
CA MET A 1 -19.75 -0.07 9.63
C MET A 1 -18.48 -0.47 10.36
N GLU A 2 -17.55 -1.17 9.69
CA GLU A 2 -16.28 -1.56 10.31
C GLU A 2 -15.33 -0.36 10.31
N VAL A 3 -14.71 -0.10 11.46
CA VAL A 3 -13.75 0.99 11.62
C VAL A 3 -12.41 0.54 11.02
N TYR A 4 -11.72 1.43 10.32
CA TYR A 4 -10.43 1.11 9.73
C TYR A 4 -9.40 0.76 10.82
N PRO A 5 -8.73 -0.40 10.77
CA PRO A 5 -7.77 -0.77 11.80
C PRO A 5 -6.57 0.17 11.78
N ALA A 6 -6.21 0.75 12.94
CA ALA A 6 -5.06 1.64 13.04
C ALA A 6 -3.75 0.97 12.59
N GLY A 7 -3.61 -0.34 12.81
CA GLY A 7 -2.44 -1.12 12.36
C GLY A 7 -2.27 -1.15 10.85
N LYS A 8 -3.36 -1.16 10.07
CA LYS A 8 -3.30 -1.20 8.60
C LYS A 8 -2.62 0.05 8.01
N ILE A 9 -2.66 1.19 8.70
CA ILE A 9 -2.04 2.43 8.23
C ILE A 9 -0.51 2.25 8.12
N TYR A 10 0.10 1.62 9.11
CA TYR A 10 1.55 1.38 9.10
C TYR A 10 1.95 0.33 8.07
N GLU A 11 1.11 -0.67 7.83
CA GLU A 11 1.32 -1.66 6.77
C GLU A 11 1.28 -1.00 5.38
N GLU A 12 0.27 -0.16 5.11
CA GLU A 12 0.20 0.64 3.88
C GLU A 12 1.43 1.54 3.71
N ALA A 13 1.81 2.23 4.78
CA ALA A 13 2.94 3.16 4.73
C ALA A 13 4.26 2.42 4.47
N ALA A 14 4.49 1.29 5.13
CA ALA A 14 5.68 0.46 4.91
C ALA A 14 5.71 -0.10 3.48
N PHE A 15 4.57 -0.55 2.95
CA PHE A 15 4.46 -1.05 1.59
C PHE A 15 4.83 0.03 0.56
N ILE A 16 4.23 1.21 0.68
CA ILE A 16 4.52 2.35 -0.21
C ILE A 16 5.99 2.76 -0.11
N ALA A 17 6.53 2.87 1.12
CA ALA A 17 7.93 3.24 1.34
C ALA A 17 8.90 2.21 0.72
N TYR A 18 8.59 0.92 0.83
CA TYR A 18 9.43 -0.15 0.29
C TYR A 18 9.51 -0.12 -1.24
N TYR A 19 8.37 0.06 -1.93
CA TYR A 19 8.32 0.00 -3.39
C TYR A 19 8.61 1.34 -4.09
N LEU A 20 8.21 2.46 -3.50
CA LEU A 20 8.35 3.79 -4.11
C LEU A 20 9.51 4.59 -3.52
N HIS A 21 10.13 4.12 -2.43
CA HIS A 21 11.21 4.80 -1.71
C HIS A 21 10.86 6.23 -1.29
N TRP A 22 9.58 6.48 -1.03
CA TRP A 22 9.12 7.76 -0.49
C TRP A 22 9.36 7.82 1.02
N GLU A 23 9.62 9.03 1.49
CA GLU A 23 9.83 9.31 2.91
C GLU A 23 8.56 9.03 3.72
N HIS A 24 8.75 8.57 4.96
CA HIS A 24 7.66 8.21 5.86
C HIS A 24 6.66 9.35 6.05
N ASP A 25 7.15 10.56 6.34
CA ASP A 25 6.31 11.72 6.64
C ASP A 25 5.38 12.06 5.47
N LYS A 26 5.91 12.03 4.24
CA LYS A 26 5.13 12.25 3.02
C LYS A 26 4.00 11.23 2.84
N ILE A 27 4.21 9.98 3.24
CA ILE A 27 3.19 8.93 3.14
C ILE A 27 2.15 9.08 4.25
N MET A 28 2.55 9.52 5.44
CA MET A 28 1.65 9.76 6.57
C MET A 28 0.76 10.98 6.37
N GLU A 29 1.21 11.97 5.59
CA GLU A 29 0.40 13.13 5.18
C GLU A 29 -0.71 12.77 4.16
N MET A 30 -0.62 11.62 3.50
CA MET A 30 -1.62 11.21 2.51
C MET A 30 -2.96 10.92 3.16
N THR A 31 -4.03 11.24 2.42
CA THR A 31 -5.36 10.78 2.81
C THR A 31 -5.41 9.25 2.78
N HIS A 32 -6.31 8.69 3.59
CA HIS A 32 -6.53 7.24 3.59
C HIS A 32 -6.83 6.68 2.18
N LYS A 33 -7.59 7.43 1.37
CA LYS A 33 -7.92 7.03 -0.01
C LYS A 33 -6.70 7.02 -0.92
N ASP A 34 -5.81 8.00 -0.76
CA ASP A 34 -4.61 8.09 -1.58
C ASP A 34 -3.64 6.94 -1.28
N ARG A 35 -3.42 6.61 0.00
CA ARG A 35 -2.59 5.45 0.35
C ARG A 35 -3.15 4.15 -0.21
N ILE A 36 -4.45 3.91 -0.08
CA ILE A 36 -5.08 2.71 -0.68
C ILE A 36 -4.88 2.72 -2.20
N ARG A 37 -5.07 3.87 -2.86
CA ARG A 37 -4.91 3.96 -4.32
C ARG A 37 -3.49 3.59 -4.74
N TRP A 38 -2.48 4.12 -4.06
CA TRP A 38 -1.08 3.81 -4.34
C TRP A 38 -0.77 2.33 -4.08
N CYS A 39 -1.29 1.74 -3.00
CA CYS A 39 -1.13 0.31 -2.74
C CYS A 39 -1.65 -0.56 -3.90
N LYS A 40 -2.80 -0.18 -4.49
CA LYS A 40 -3.41 -0.87 -5.63
C LYS A 40 -2.61 -0.72 -6.92
N GLU A 41 -2.11 0.48 -7.22
CA GLU A 41 -1.30 0.70 -8.43
C GLU A 41 0.04 -0.03 -8.36
N VAL A 42 0.72 0.03 -7.22
CA VAL A 42 1.99 -0.69 -6.99
C VAL A 42 1.76 -2.20 -7.11
N SER A 43 0.70 -2.72 -6.48
CA SER A 43 0.32 -4.13 -6.61
C SER A 43 0.06 -4.54 -8.07
N LYS A 44 -0.66 -3.72 -8.83
CA LYS A 44 -0.94 -3.97 -10.25
C LYS A 44 0.31 -3.99 -11.12
N ILE A 45 1.30 -3.14 -10.82
CA ILE A 45 2.60 -3.14 -11.51
C ILE A 45 3.37 -4.42 -11.13
N ASN A 46 3.43 -4.75 -9.84
CA ASN A 46 4.17 -5.92 -9.36
C ASN A 46 3.60 -7.25 -9.87
N SER A 47 2.27 -7.39 -9.90
CA SER A 47 1.57 -8.57 -10.48
C SER A 47 1.72 -8.70 -11.99
N LYS A 48 2.07 -7.62 -12.71
CA LYS A 48 2.37 -7.69 -14.15
C LYS A 48 3.82 -8.06 -14.43
N LEU A 49 4.73 -7.73 -13.50
CA LEU A 49 6.17 -7.95 -13.66
C LEU A 49 6.58 -9.36 -13.21
N ASN A 50 5.90 -9.89 -12.20
CA ASN A 50 6.02 -11.28 -11.80
C ASN A 50 4.78 -12.00 -12.32
N ASP A 51 4.90 -13.08 -13.11
CA ASP A 51 3.79 -13.99 -13.49
C ASP A 51 3.28 -14.80 -12.25
N GLU A 52 2.98 -14.04 -11.20
CA GLU A 52 2.52 -14.22 -9.80
C GLU A 52 3.05 -15.38 -8.92
N PRO A 53 3.58 -15.01 -7.75
CA PRO A 53 3.20 -15.59 -6.47
C PRO A 53 2.31 -14.63 -5.66
N ASP A 54 1.50 -15.21 -4.77
CA ASP A 54 0.47 -14.56 -3.94
C ASP A 54 0.89 -13.19 -3.39
N ASN A 55 0.23 -12.13 -3.88
CA ASN A 55 0.43 -10.78 -3.37
C ASN A 55 -0.23 -10.68 -2.00
N VAL A 56 0.57 -10.75 -0.92
CA VAL A 56 0.11 -10.61 0.47
C VAL A 56 -0.63 -9.29 0.73
N PHE A 57 -0.50 -8.30 -0.16
CA PHE A 57 -1.21 -7.02 -0.14
C PHE A 57 -2.40 -6.94 -1.11
N ALA A 58 -2.83 -8.03 -1.74
CA ALA A 58 -4.08 -8.05 -2.52
C ALA A 58 -5.35 -7.88 -1.65
N LYS A 59 -5.20 -7.98 -0.32
CA LYS A 59 -6.28 -7.79 0.68
C LYS A 59 -6.51 -6.31 1.08
N PHE A 60 -5.98 -5.37 0.31
CA PHE A 60 -6.11 -3.92 0.53
C PHE A 60 -6.95 -3.24 -0.57
#